data_AF-A0A7S2JQ62-F1
#
_entry.id   AF-A0A7S2JQ62-F1
#
_cell.length_a   1.000
_cell.length_b   1.000
_cell.length_c   1.000
_cell.angle_alpha   90.00
_cell.angle_beta   90.00
_cell.angle_gamma   90.00
#
_symmetry.space_group_name_H-M   'P 1'
#
loop_
_entity.id
_entity.type
_entity.pdbx_description
1 polymer ?
#
loop_
_entity_poly.entity_id
_entity_poly.type
_entity_poly.pdbx_seq_one_letter_code
_entity_poly.pdbx_strand_id
1 'polypeptide(L)'
;FSLAPSPAVKPRILLPEQEIAYGPACWLWDYLRRSGMSGYLLPLSGGADSSSTAAIVGNMCQLVVKAVAEGNQQALADVRKVTGQSDYVPTSSQELANRIFVTMYMGSKNSSQETR
;
A
#
# COMPACT_ATOMS: atom_id res chain seq x y z
N PHE A 1 -17.95 26.09 -31.94
CA PHE A 1 -17.34 24.90 -31.33
C PHE A 1 -17.94 23.67 -31.98
N SER A 2 -17.12 22.88 -32.69
CA SER A 2 -17.58 21.61 -33.27
C SER A 2 -17.57 20.56 -32.16
N LEU A 3 -18.76 20.15 -31.71
CA LEU A 3 -18.92 19.08 -30.72
C LEU A 3 -18.86 17.74 -31.46
N ALA A 4 -17.67 17.30 -31.80
CA ALA A 4 -17.44 15.94 -32.30
C ALA A 4 -17.24 14.98 -31.12
N PRO A 5 -17.69 13.72 -31.23
CA PRO A 5 -17.41 12.71 -30.21
C PRO A 5 -15.91 12.45 -30.10
N SER A 6 -15.45 12.16 -28.88
CA SER A 6 -14.07 11.74 -28.64
C SER A 6 -13.73 10.45 -29.41
N PRO A 7 -12.48 10.26 -29.83
CA PRO A 7 -12.04 9.01 -30.46
C PRO A 7 -12.28 7.79 -29.56
N ALA A 8 -12.53 6.63 -30.17
CA ALA A 8 -12.62 5.37 -29.46
C ALA A 8 -11.26 4.99 -28.82
N VAL A 9 -11.29 4.53 -27.57
CA VAL A 9 -10.09 4.12 -26.82
C VAL A 9 -10.21 2.64 -26.48
N LYS A 10 -9.15 1.87 -26.75
CA LYS A 10 -9.09 0.45 -26.34
C LYS A 10 -8.89 0.36 -24.82
N PRO A 11 -9.71 -0.42 -24.09
CA PRO A 11 -9.52 -0.57 -22.66
C PRO A 11 -8.22 -1.33 -22.37
N ARG A 12 -7.49 -0.86 -21.35
CA ARG A 12 -6.36 -1.59 -20.77
C ARG A 12 -6.90 -2.54 -19.71
N ILE A 13 -6.86 -3.83 -20.00
CA ILE A 13 -7.18 -4.88 -19.03
C ILE A 13 -5.89 -5.31 -18.33
N LEU A 14 -5.96 -5.42 -17.01
CA LEU A 14 -4.83 -5.84 -16.19
C LEU A 14 -4.75 -7.36 -16.11
N LEU A 15 -3.56 -7.89 -15.83
CA LEU A 15 -3.41 -9.29 -15.47
C LEU A 15 -4.02 -9.55 -14.07
N PRO A 16 -4.52 -10.75 -13.78
CA PRO A 16 -5.09 -11.06 -12.47
C PRO A 16 -4.16 -10.72 -11.29
N GLU A 17 -2.86 -10.95 -11.43
CA GLU A 17 -1.86 -10.65 -10.39
C GLU A 17 -1.70 -9.14 -10.19
N GLN A 18 -1.85 -8.34 -11.24
CA GLN A 18 -1.84 -6.88 -11.14
C GLN A 18 -3.11 -6.36 -10.48
N GLU A 19 -4.27 -6.96 -10.76
CA GLU A 19 -5.52 -6.61 -10.08
C GLU A 19 -5.45 -6.91 -8.57
N ILE A 20 -4.89 -8.07 -8.21
CA ILE A 20 -4.63 -8.47 -6.82
C ILE A 20 -3.61 -7.55 -6.16
N ALA A 21 -2.59 -7.06 -6.89
CA ALA A 21 -1.60 -6.15 -6.34
C ALA A 21 -2.14 -4.73 -6.13
N TYR A 22 -2.99 -4.22 -7.04
CA TYR A 22 -3.40 -2.82 -7.04
C TYR A 22 -4.73 -2.57 -6.32
N GLY A 23 -5.74 -3.41 -6.52
CA GLY A 23 -7.07 -3.21 -5.92
C GLY A 23 -7.01 -3.21 -4.39
N PRO A 24 -6.58 -4.31 -3.76
CA PRO A 24 -6.37 -4.41 -2.31
C PRO A 24 -5.43 -3.34 -1.75
N ALA A 25 -4.37 -2.97 -2.47
CA ALA A 25 -3.45 -1.92 -2.03
C ALA A 25 -4.13 -0.55 -1.92
N CYS A 26 -4.90 -0.16 -2.94
CA CYS A 26 -5.69 1.07 -2.91
C CYS A 26 -6.76 1.03 -1.82
N TRP A 27 -7.39 -0.13 -1.60
CA TRP A 27 -8.38 -0.31 -0.54
C TRP A 27 -7.77 -0.13 0.85
N LEU A 28 -6.61 -0.74 1.13
CA LEU A 28 -5.90 -0.54 2.39
C LEU A 28 -5.50 0.92 2.58
N TRP A 29 -5.00 1.60 1.56
CA TRP A 29 -4.67 3.03 1.68
C TRP A 29 -5.88 3.87 2.09
N ASP A 30 -7.02 3.65 1.42
CA ASP A 30 -8.26 4.34 1.74
C ASP A 30 -8.76 4.02 3.14
N TYR A 31 -8.66 2.75 3.56
CA TYR A 31 -9.04 2.35 4.91
C TYR A 31 -8.17 3.04 5.96
N LEU A 32 -6.84 3.03 5.78
CA LEU A 32 -5.88 3.63 6.70
C LEU A 32 -6.13 5.13 6.87
N ARG A 33 -6.13 5.90 5.77
CA ARG A 33 -6.25 7.37 5.84
C ARG A 33 -7.61 7.86 6.34
N ARG A 34 -8.67 7.05 6.20
CA ARG A 34 -10.04 7.39 6.64
C ARG A 34 -10.37 6.89 8.05
N SER A 35 -9.71 5.85 8.53
CA SER A 35 -9.94 5.28 9.87
C SER A 35 -9.38 6.15 11.01
N GLY A 36 -8.41 7.03 10.72
CA GLY A 36 -7.70 7.79 11.75
C GLY A 36 -6.60 7.00 12.47
N MET A 37 -6.29 5.79 12.02
CA MET A 37 -5.18 4.99 12.53
C MET A 37 -3.83 5.46 11.97
N SER A 38 -2.74 5.05 12.61
CA SER A 38 -1.35 5.41 12.24
C SER A 38 -0.60 4.29 11.52
N GLY A 39 -1.23 3.15 11.26
CA GLY A 39 -0.61 2.04 10.55
C GLY A 39 -1.33 0.71 10.71
N TYR A 40 -0.64 -0.36 10.34
CA TYR A 40 -1.08 -1.74 10.40
C TYR A 40 -0.15 -2.59 11.26
N LEU A 41 -0.74 -3.57 11.95
CA LEU A 41 -0.04 -4.65 12.64
C LEU A 41 -0.39 -5.97 11.93
N LEU A 42 0.62 -6.71 11.46
CA LEU A 42 0.42 -8.02 10.85
C LEU A 42 1.20 -9.11 11.60
N PRO A 43 0.50 -10.10 12.18
CA PRO A 43 1.08 -11.40 12.51
C PRO A 43 1.65 -12.07 11.25
N LEU A 44 2.97 -11.99 11.07
CA LEU A 44 3.66 -12.56 9.92
C LEU A 44 4.13 -13.95 10.29
N SER A 45 3.63 -14.98 9.61
CA SER A 45 3.89 -16.39 9.94
C SER A 45 4.96 -17.06 9.07
N GLY A 46 5.43 -16.37 8.02
CA GLY A 46 6.24 -16.97 6.96
C GLY A 46 5.42 -17.76 5.93
N GLY A 47 4.14 -18.01 6.18
CA GLY A 47 3.23 -18.67 5.24
C GLY A 47 2.77 -17.76 4.10
N ALA A 48 2.25 -18.37 3.03
CA ALA A 48 1.88 -17.67 1.78
C ALA A 48 0.87 -16.54 2.00
N ASP A 49 -0.12 -16.74 2.86
CA ASP A 49 -1.20 -15.76 3.08
C ASP A 49 -0.73 -14.51 3.83
N SER A 50 0.09 -14.70 4.88
CA SER A 50 0.66 -13.56 5.61
C SER A 50 1.69 -12.81 4.75
N SER A 51 2.47 -13.53 3.95
CA SER A 51 3.44 -12.96 3.01
C SER A 51 2.76 -12.21 1.87
N SER A 52 1.66 -12.72 1.32
CA SER A 52 0.88 -12.03 0.28
C SER A 52 0.22 -10.76 0.83
N THR A 53 -0.29 -10.81 2.06
CA THR A 53 -0.81 -9.62 2.76
C THR A 53 0.27 -8.56 2.95
N ALA A 54 1.47 -8.95 3.41
CA ALA A 54 2.62 -8.05 3.52
C ALA A 54 3.03 -7.45 2.16
N ALA A 55 3.01 -8.26 1.09
CA ALA A 55 3.30 -7.79 -0.26
C ALA A 55 2.28 -6.76 -0.75
N ILE A 56 1.00 -6.91 -0.41
CA ILE A 56 -0.04 -5.91 -0.74
C ILE A 56 0.23 -4.58 -0.02
N VAL A 57 0.62 -4.60 1.26
CA VAL A 57 1.03 -3.38 2.00
C VAL A 57 2.28 -2.74 1.35
N GLY A 58 3.23 -3.56 0.88
CA GLY A 58 4.38 -3.08 0.12
C GLY A 58 3.98 -2.38 -1.18
N ASN A 59 3.06 -2.96 -1.95
CA ASN A 59 2.50 -2.34 -3.17
C ASN A 59 1.76 -1.04 -2.86
N MET A 60 0.98 -0.99 -1.77
CA MET A 60 0.33 0.22 -1.28
C MET A 60 1.35 1.35 -1.06
N CYS A 61 2.46 1.07 -0.36
CA CYS A 61 3.49 2.06 -0.12
C CYS A 61 4.14 2.57 -1.42
N GLN A 62 4.37 1.68 -2.40
CA GLN A 62 4.90 2.07 -3.72
C GLN A 62 3.94 2.98 -4.49
N LEU A 63 2.64 2.66 -4.51
CA LEU A 63 1.63 3.48 -5.17
C LEU A 63 1.50 4.86 -4.53
N VAL A 64 1.55 4.94 -3.20
CA VAL A 64 1.48 6.21 -2.47
C VAL A 64 2.71 7.08 -2.74
N VAL A 65 3.92 6.52 -2.65
CA VAL A 65 5.17 7.24 -2.97
C VAL A 65 5.14 7.75 -4.41
N LYS A 66 4.71 6.90 -5.35
CA LYS A 66 4.57 7.29 -6.76
C LYS A 66 3.59 8.46 -6.93
N ALA A 67 2.41 8.39 -6.31
CA ALA A 67 1.42 9.47 -6.40
C ALA A 67 1.96 10.80 -5.83
N VAL A 68 2.71 10.74 -4.73
CA VAL A 68 3.37 11.93 -4.16
C VAL A 68 4.43 12.48 -5.11
N ALA A 69 5.26 11.63 -5.71
CA ALA A 69 6.27 12.03 -6.70
C ALA A 69 5.63 12.63 -7.97
N GLU A 70 4.44 12.18 -8.36
CA GLU A 70 3.64 12.74 -9.45
C GLU A 70 2.90 14.05 -9.07
N GLY A 71 3.11 14.57 -7.85
CA GLY A 71 2.59 15.86 -7.41
C GLY A 71 1.21 15.81 -6.76
N ASN A 72 0.71 14.63 -6.39
CA ASN A 72 -0.59 14.49 -5.73
C ASN A 72 -0.56 15.07 -4.30
N GLN A 73 -1.09 16.28 -4.14
CA GLN A 73 -1.13 17.01 -2.87
C GLN A 73 -1.98 16.31 -1.80
N GLN A 74 -3.07 15.64 -2.21
CA GLN A 74 -3.93 14.89 -1.28
C GLN A 74 -3.19 13.69 -0.70
N ALA A 75 -2.51 12.92 -1.55
CA ALA A 75 -1.70 11.79 -1.11
C ALA A 75 -0.61 12.23 -0.12
N LEU A 76 0.06 13.36 -0.39
CA LEU A 76 1.08 13.91 0.52
C LEU A 76 0.47 14.33 1.87
N ALA A 77 -0.66 15.03 1.86
CA ALA A 77 -1.37 15.43 3.07
C ALA A 77 -1.80 14.21 3.89
N ASP A 78 -2.31 13.17 3.24
CA ASP A 78 -2.73 11.93 3.89
C ASP A 78 -1.54 11.17 4.49
N VAL A 79 -0.39 11.10 3.81
CA VAL A 79 0.83 10.52 4.38
C VAL A 79 1.25 11.25 5.65
N ARG A 80 1.26 12.58 5.64
CA ARG A 80 1.62 13.40 6.81
C ARG A 80 0.66 13.18 7.97
N LYS A 81 -0.64 13.05 7.67
CA LYS A 81 -1.67 12.74 8.67
C LYS A 81 -1.48 11.35 9.27
N VAL A 82 -1.32 10.31 8.45
CA VAL A 82 -1.17 8.91 8.89
C VAL A 82 0.13 8.73 9.70
N THR A 83 1.22 9.36 9.26
CA THR A 83 2.52 9.27 9.96
C THR A 83 2.64 10.22 11.16
N GLY A 84 1.72 11.19 11.30
CA GLY A 84 1.81 12.23 12.33
C GLY A 84 2.99 13.21 12.14
N GLN A 85 3.53 13.32 10.92
CA GLN A 85 4.73 14.13 10.63
C GLN A 85 4.45 15.14 9.52
N SER A 86 4.31 16.41 9.89
CA SER A 86 3.94 17.51 8.98
C SER A 86 4.92 17.73 7.84
N ASP A 87 6.21 17.50 8.09
CA ASP A 87 7.28 17.85 7.16
C ASP A 87 7.75 16.65 6.33
N TYR A 88 7.21 15.46 6.62
CA TYR A 88 7.59 14.24 5.94
C TYR A 88 7.11 14.26 4.48
N VAL A 89 8.02 13.86 3.58
CA VAL A 89 7.76 13.64 2.16
C VAL A 89 8.35 12.27 1.82
N PRO A 90 7.52 11.26 1.52
CA PRO A 90 8.01 9.91 1.30
C PRO A 90 8.75 9.81 -0.05
N THR A 91 10.01 9.38 -0.03
CA THR A 91 10.82 9.12 -1.23
C THR A 91 11.10 7.63 -1.44
N SER A 92 10.96 6.82 -0.39
CA SER A 92 11.14 5.38 -0.42
C SER A 92 9.91 4.67 0.12
N SER A 93 9.41 3.68 -0.63
CA SER A 93 8.31 2.82 -0.18
C SER A 93 8.69 1.98 1.04
N GLN A 94 9.97 1.61 1.16
CA GLN A 94 10.47 0.89 2.33
C GLN A 94 10.45 1.78 3.58
N GLU A 95 10.82 3.06 3.45
CA GLU A 95 10.77 4.01 4.57
C GLU A 95 9.32 4.25 5.01
N LEU A 96 8.41 4.46 4.05
CA LEU A 96 6.99 4.59 4.36
C LEU A 96 6.45 3.34 5.07
N ALA A 97 6.77 2.14 4.56
CA ALA A 97 6.38 0.89 5.19
C ALA A 97 6.89 0.79 6.63
N ASN A 98 8.17 1.10 6.88
CA ASN A 98 8.74 1.08 8.24
C ASN A 98 8.02 2.00 9.24
N ARG A 99 7.35 3.05 8.76
CA ARG A 99 6.60 3.99 9.60
C ARG A 99 5.18 3.52 9.91
N ILE A 100 4.55 2.79 8.99
CA ILE A 100 3.11 2.49 9.05
C ILE A 100 2.80 0.99 9.08
N PHE A 101 3.80 0.12 9.04
CA PHE A 101 3.60 -1.33 8.98
C PHE A 101 4.52 -2.05 9.96
N VAL A 102 3.91 -2.65 10.97
CA VAL A 102 4.60 -3.44 11.98
C VAL A 102 4.25 -4.90 11.76
N THR A 103 5.27 -5.73 11.57
CA THR A 103 5.12 -7.19 11.48
C THR A 103 5.64 -7.86 12.74
N MET A 104 4.97 -8.92 13.18
CA MET A 104 5.45 -9.73 14.30
C MET A 104 5.32 -11.21 14.01
N TYR A 105 6.39 -11.96 14.30
CA TYR A 105 6.36 -13.42 14.26
C TYR A 105 6.01 -13.97 15.65
N MET A 106 4.90 -14.71 15.75
CA MET A 106 4.42 -15.32 17.00
C MET A 106 4.63 -16.84 16.98
N GLY A 107 5.88 -17.25 17.21
CA GLY A 107 6.24 -18.67 17.23
C GLY A 107 5.66 -19.44 18.41
N SER A 108 5.41 -20.74 18.20
CA SER A 108 5.01 -21.70 19.23
C SER A 108 6.04 -22.84 19.35
N LYS A 109 5.83 -23.79 20.26
CA LYS A 109 6.69 -24.99 20.38
C LYS A 109 6.75 -25.83 19.09
N ASN A 110 5.76 -25.71 18.21
CA ASN A 110 5.67 -26.46 16.96
C ASN A 110 6.17 -25.66 15.74
N SER A 111 6.72 -24.46 15.96
CA SER A 111 7.24 -23.61 14.90
C SER A 111 8.66 -23.99 14.50
N SER A 112 8.95 -23.99 13.19
CA SER A 112 10.28 -24.33 12.65
C SER A 112 11.12 -23.08 12.38
N GLN A 113 12.45 -23.26 12.17
CA GLN A 113 13.35 -22.14 11.85
C GLN A 113 13.07 -21.53 10.48
N GLU A 114 12.58 -22.31 9.52
CA GLU A 114 12.31 -21.88 8.15
C GLU A 114 11.16 -20.88 8.05
N THR A 115 10.28 -20.86 9.05
CA THR A 115 9.13 -19.92 9.10
C THR A 115 9.43 -18.64 9.87
N ARG A 116 10.60 -18.54 10.50
CA ARG A 116 11.02 -17.42 11.35
C ARG A 116 11.75 -16.32 10.59
#